data_AF-A0A520CNE5-F1
#
_entry.id   AF-A0A520CNE5-F1
#
_cell.length_a   1.000
_cell.length_b   1.000
_cell.length_c   1.000
_cell.angle_alpha   90.00
_cell.angle_beta   90.00
_cell.angle_gamma   90.00
#
_symmetry.space_group_name_H-M   'P 1'
#
loop_
_entity.id
_entity.type
_entity.pdbx_description
1 polymer ?
#
loop_
_entity_poly.entity_id
_entity_poly.type
_entity_poly.pdbx_seq_one_letter_code
_entity_poly.pdbx_strand_id
1 'polypeptide(L)'
;MGNIILTSDDFGLSKIYNREILLAIQSDLLSSVSIMVNGHIIKQQQQVLTLVSLAKEKNISLGLHLEISDNENDIKQLCHNQWDKFVAIVGVKPDYIDIHKDHLFRKFYNDIASFCVKKGVAFRKYKETTVQLKAPDDMFMASSNSLTNLEAKLKELKPNETLELVFHIGMYDENVISSLNKERAEDRAKLEWAHEIINELGLKVVSYNQLK
;
A
#
# COMPACT_ATOMS: atom_id res chain seq x y z
N MET A 1 7.00 -3.27 -21.70
CA MET A 1 5.97 -2.37 -21.16
C MET A 1 6.35 -1.99 -19.75
N GLY A 2 5.99 -0.80 -19.29
CA GLY A 2 6.10 -0.42 -17.88
C GLY A 2 5.05 -1.16 -17.05
N ASN A 3 5.35 -1.36 -15.76
CA ASN A 3 4.45 -2.03 -14.82
C ASN A 3 3.92 -1.04 -13.78
N ILE A 4 2.67 -1.20 -13.38
CA ILE A 4 2.02 -0.37 -12.37
C ILE A 4 1.53 -1.26 -11.22
N ILE A 5 1.85 -0.86 -9.99
CA ILE A 5 1.21 -1.40 -8.79
C ILE A 5 0.19 -0.36 -8.31
N LEU A 6 -1.06 -0.79 -8.08
CA LEU A 6 -2.14 0.07 -7.60
C LEU A 6 -2.44 -0.32 -6.15
N THR A 7 -1.97 0.50 -5.22
CA THR A 7 -2.04 0.23 -3.78
C THR A 7 -3.06 1.13 -3.11
N SER A 8 -3.91 0.55 -2.26
CA SER A 8 -4.61 1.32 -1.23
C SER A 8 -3.96 1.14 0.13
N ASP A 9 -3.67 2.25 0.80
CA ASP A 9 -3.16 2.25 2.17
C ASP A 9 -4.30 2.21 3.21
N ASP A 10 -3.92 1.98 4.47
CA ASP A 10 -4.75 2.07 5.68
C ASP A 10 -5.87 1.03 5.85
N PHE A 11 -5.75 -0.16 5.23
CA PHE A 11 -6.67 -1.25 5.56
C PHE A 11 -6.51 -1.63 7.05
N GLY A 12 -7.61 -1.72 7.78
CA GLY A 12 -7.63 -1.95 9.24
C GLY A 12 -7.90 -0.68 10.07
N LEU A 13 -7.82 0.50 9.45
CA LEU A 13 -8.11 1.78 10.13
C LEU A 13 -9.60 1.96 10.40
N SER A 14 -10.47 1.66 9.42
CA SER A 14 -11.92 1.85 9.53
C SER A 14 -12.68 0.73 8.81
N LYS A 15 -13.85 0.37 9.37
CA LYS A 15 -14.78 -0.57 8.72
C LYS A 15 -15.30 -0.04 7.39
N ILE A 16 -15.52 1.28 7.32
CA ILE A 16 -16.00 1.96 6.13
C ILE A 16 -14.89 1.98 5.08
N TYR A 17 -13.66 2.36 5.45
CA TYR A 17 -12.54 2.36 4.51
C TYR A 17 -12.26 0.96 3.96
N ASN A 18 -12.21 -0.05 4.84
CA ASN A 18 -12.04 -1.44 4.42
C ASN A 18 -13.11 -1.90 3.44
N ARG A 19 -14.37 -1.49 3.63
CA ARG A 19 -15.47 -1.86 2.71
C ARG A 19 -15.18 -1.34 1.31
N GLU A 20 -14.77 -0.09 1.19
CA GLU A 20 -14.48 0.53 -0.11
C GLU A 20 -13.23 -0.05 -0.77
N ILE A 21 -12.21 -0.39 0.01
CA ILE A 21 -11.02 -1.12 -0.47
C ILE A 21 -11.42 -2.50 -1.01
N LEU A 22 -12.25 -3.25 -0.28
CA LEU A 22 -12.75 -4.56 -0.73
C LEU A 22 -13.57 -4.44 -2.02
N LEU A 23 -14.44 -3.43 -2.12
CA LEU A 23 -15.20 -3.14 -3.35
C LEU A 23 -14.26 -2.80 -4.51
N ALA A 24 -13.18 -2.05 -4.29
CA ALA A 24 -12.19 -1.75 -5.32
C ALA A 24 -11.45 -3.00 -5.81
N ILE A 25 -11.09 -3.92 -4.92
CA ILE A 25 -10.53 -5.23 -5.31
C ILE A 25 -11.56 -6.05 -6.11
N GLN A 26 -12.81 -6.08 -5.68
CA GLN A 26 -13.87 -6.82 -6.37
C GLN A 26 -14.13 -6.27 -7.78
N SER A 27 -13.94 -4.97 -7.98
CA SER A 27 -13.99 -4.29 -9.28
C SER A 27 -12.69 -4.36 -10.08
N ASP A 28 -11.70 -5.17 -9.67
CA ASP A 28 -10.40 -5.32 -10.34
C ASP A 28 -9.59 -4.02 -10.45
N LEU A 29 -9.81 -3.07 -9.53
CA LEU A 29 -9.15 -1.78 -9.57
C LEU A 29 -7.83 -1.72 -8.79
N LEU A 30 -7.63 -2.59 -7.81
CA LEU A 30 -6.41 -2.63 -7.01
C LEU A 30 -5.60 -3.87 -7.33
N SER A 31 -4.28 -3.77 -7.19
CA SER A 31 -3.35 -4.91 -7.24
C SER A 31 -2.56 -5.11 -5.95
N SER A 32 -2.73 -4.20 -4.98
CA SER A 32 -2.05 -4.23 -3.70
C SER A 32 -2.86 -3.51 -2.60
N VAL A 33 -2.69 -3.93 -1.35
CA VAL A 33 -3.27 -3.29 -0.16
C VAL A 33 -2.25 -3.33 0.98
N SER A 34 -2.03 -2.21 1.65
CA SER A 34 -1.24 -2.16 2.90
C SER A 34 -2.15 -2.13 4.13
N ILE A 35 -1.76 -2.90 5.16
CA ILE A 35 -2.61 -3.24 6.30
C ILE A 35 -1.99 -2.72 7.60
N MET A 36 -2.75 -1.93 8.36
CA MET A 36 -2.45 -1.48 9.71
C MET A 36 -2.89 -2.54 10.73
N VAL A 37 -2.00 -2.90 11.66
CA VAL A 37 -2.20 -4.03 12.57
C VAL A 37 -2.43 -3.63 14.03
N ASN A 38 -2.19 -2.37 14.39
CA ASN A 38 -2.43 -1.87 15.76
C ASN A 38 -3.80 -1.17 15.91
N GLY A 39 -4.51 -0.93 14.80
CA GLY A 39 -5.81 -0.26 14.78
C GLY A 39 -7.01 -1.16 15.10
N HIS A 40 -8.11 -0.93 14.40
CA HIS A 40 -9.40 -1.58 14.66
C HIS A 40 -9.57 -2.93 13.97
N ILE A 41 -8.53 -3.41 13.27
CA ILE A 41 -8.57 -4.61 12.45
C ILE A 41 -9.03 -5.87 13.20
N ILE A 42 -8.73 -5.99 14.50
CA ILE A 42 -9.17 -7.13 15.33
C ILE A 42 -10.70 -7.20 15.43
N LYS A 43 -11.40 -6.05 15.36
CA LYS A 43 -12.87 -5.97 15.36
C LYS A 43 -13.48 -6.13 13.96
N GLN A 44 -12.65 -6.41 12.97
CA GLN A 44 -12.97 -6.41 11.54
C GLN A 44 -12.59 -7.75 10.87
N GLN A 45 -12.49 -8.83 11.66
CA GLN A 45 -12.05 -10.16 11.19
C GLN A 45 -12.74 -10.63 9.91
N GLN A 46 -14.05 -10.41 9.77
CA GLN A 46 -14.76 -10.81 8.56
C GLN A 46 -14.24 -10.08 7.30
N GLN A 47 -13.87 -8.80 7.39
CA GLN A 47 -13.28 -8.05 6.28
C GLN A 47 -11.86 -8.53 5.97
N VAL A 48 -11.10 -8.93 7.00
CA VAL A 48 -9.77 -9.54 6.83
C VAL A 48 -9.87 -10.87 6.08
N LEU A 49 -10.81 -11.74 6.47
CA LEU A 49 -11.05 -13.01 5.79
C LEU A 49 -11.45 -12.80 4.32
N THR A 50 -12.32 -11.82 4.05
CA THR A 50 -12.68 -11.44 2.68
C THR A 50 -11.46 -10.94 1.90
N LEU A 51 -10.63 -10.07 2.49
CA LEU A 51 -9.42 -9.55 1.87
C LEU A 51 -8.47 -10.70 1.49
N VAL A 52 -8.20 -11.62 2.41
CA VAL A 52 -7.31 -12.77 2.17
C VAL A 52 -7.85 -13.68 1.06
N SER A 53 -9.16 -13.94 1.04
CA SER A 53 -9.79 -14.72 -0.02
C SER A 53 -9.62 -14.06 -1.40
N LEU A 54 -9.95 -12.77 -1.49
CA LEU A 54 -9.82 -11.99 -2.72
C LEU A 54 -8.36 -11.89 -3.17
N ALA A 55 -7.44 -11.72 -2.22
CA ALA A 55 -6.02 -11.61 -2.52
C ALA A 55 -5.47 -12.88 -3.17
N LYS A 56 -5.90 -14.05 -2.68
CA LYS A 56 -5.56 -15.32 -3.31
C LYS A 56 -6.20 -15.49 -4.69
N GLU A 57 -7.46 -15.13 -4.84
CA GLU A 57 -8.21 -15.26 -6.10
C GLU A 57 -7.66 -14.36 -7.21
N LYS A 58 -7.36 -13.11 -6.88
CA LYS A 58 -7.00 -12.05 -7.83
C LYS A 58 -5.51 -11.67 -7.83
N ASN A 59 -4.68 -12.41 -7.09
CA ASN A 59 -3.25 -12.15 -6.94
C ASN A 59 -2.93 -10.73 -6.41
N ILE A 60 -3.70 -10.26 -5.42
CA ILE A 60 -3.48 -8.98 -4.74
C ILE A 60 -2.35 -9.15 -3.74
N SER A 61 -1.41 -8.22 -3.72
CA SER A 61 -0.36 -8.22 -2.69
C SER A 61 -0.86 -7.62 -1.38
N LEU A 62 -0.47 -8.24 -0.26
CA LEU A 62 -0.82 -7.81 1.08
C LEU A 62 0.42 -7.29 1.80
N GLY A 63 0.48 -5.99 2.06
CA GLY A 63 1.60 -5.34 2.73
C GLY A 63 1.34 -5.06 4.21
N LEU A 64 2.39 -5.06 5.03
CA LEU A 64 2.33 -4.52 6.39
C LEU A 64 2.58 -3.01 6.36
N HIS A 65 1.56 -2.22 6.73
CA HIS A 65 1.63 -0.78 6.88
C HIS A 65 2.13 -0.41 8.28
N LEU A 66 3.44 -0.22 8.42
CA LEU A 66 4.06 0.00 9.71
C LEU A 66 3.61 1.30 10.35
N GLU A 67 3.07 1.18 11.56
CA GLU A 67 2.69 2.31 12.41
C GLU A 67 3.83 2.63 13.37
N ILE A 68 4.54 3.74 13.16
CA ILE A 68 5.67 4.15 14.01
C ILE A 68 5.21 5.32 14.90
N SER A 69 5.61 5.31 16.17
CA SER A 69 5.36 6.42 17.09
C SER A 69 6.52 7.43 17.07
N ASP A 70 6.23 8.69 17.36
CA ASP A 70 7.24 9.77 17.35
C ASP A 70 8.42 9.51 18.32
N ASN A 71 8.15 8.77 19.39
CA ASN A 71 9.14 8.42 20.43
C ASN A 71 9.77 7.03 20.23
N GLU A 72 9.58 6.42 19.06
CA GLU A 72 10.14 5.11 18.78
C GLU A 72 11.68 5.16 18.78
N ASN A 73 12.29 4.21 19.50
CA ASN A 73 13.74 4.11 19.66
C ASN A 73 14.27 2.70 19.34
N ASP A 74 13.41 1.69 19.25
CA ASP A 74 13.77 0.32 18.86
C ASP A 74 12.92 -0.12 17.66
N ILE A 75 13.28 0.43 16.49
CA ILE A 75 12.59 0.13 15.23
C ILE A 75 12.60 -1.37 14.90
N LYS A 76 13.65 -2.08 15.29
CA LYS A 76 13.79 -3.51 15.02
C LYS A 76 12.74 -4.30 15.80
N GLN A 77 12.60 -4.03 17.10
CA GLN A 77 11.59 -4.69 17.91
C GLN A 77 10.17 -4.31 17.46
N LEU A 78 9.94 -3.04 17.07
CA LEU A 78 8.67 -2.61 16.50
C LEU A 78 8.32 -3.39 15.22
N CYS A 79 9.28 -3.55 14.29
CA CYS A 79 9.08 -4.33 13.07
C CYS A 79 8.72 -5.79 13.38
N HIS A 80 9.41 -6.43 14.33
CA HIS A 80 9.08 -7.78 14.77
C HIS A 80 7.66 -7.88 15.36
N ASN A 81 7.31 -6.97 16.26
CA ASN A 81 6.01 -6.98 16.92
C ASN A 81 4.85 -6.83 15.93
N GLN A 82 4.96 -5.89 14.98
CA GLN A 82 3.90 -5.67 13.99
C GLN A 82 3.87 -6.77 12.93
N TRP A 83 5.02 -7.33 12.54
CA TRP A 83 5.08 -8.53 11.71
C TRP A 83 4.33 -9.70 12.34
N ASP A 84 4.58 -9.98 13.62
CA ASP A 84 3.95 -11.11 14.31
C ASP A 84 2.43 -10.88 14.46
N LYS A 85 2.00 -9.65 14.73
CA LYS A 85 0.58 -9.27 14.70
C LYS A 85 -0.05 -9.46 13.32
N PHE A 86 0.64 -9.05 12.26
CA PHE A 86 0.17 -9.24 10.89
C PHE A 86 -0.09 -10.72 10.62
N VAL A 87 0.89 -11.59 10.91
CA VAL A 87 0.74 -13.03 10.67
C VAL A 87 -0.39 -13.61 11.52
N ALA A 88 -0.53 -13.18 12.78
CA ALA A 88 -1.59 -13.65 13.67
C ALA A 88 -2.99 -13.23 13.22
N ILE A 89 -3.15 -12.02 12.66
CA ILE A 89 -4.44 -11.44 12.26
C ILE A 89 -4.82 -11.86 10.84
N VAL A 90 -3.88 -11.76 9.90
CA VAL A 90 -4.11 -11.98 8.46
C VAL A 90 -3.93 -13.47 8.11
N GLY A 91 -3.15 -14.22 8.89
CA GLY A 91 -2.92 -15.66 8.67
C GLY A 91 -1.88 -15.99 7.60
N VAL A 92 -1.29 -14.98 6.96
CA VAL A 92 -0.19 -15.11 5.99
C VAL A 92 0.93 -14.12 6.31
N LYS A 93 2.11 -14.32 5.72
CA LYS A 93 3.18 -13.32 5.78
C LYS A 93 2.85 -12.17 4.82
N PRO A 94 3.28 -10.93 5.13
CA PRO A 94 3.13 -9.84 4.17
C PRO A 94 4.06 -10.06 2.97
N ASP A 95 3.64 -9.58 1.80
CA ASP A 95 4.43 -9.62 0.56
C ASP A 95 5.44 -8.47 0.50
N TYR A 96 5.12 -7.36 1.18
CA TYR A 96 5.95 -6.18 1.29
C TYR A 96 5.70 -5.41 2.59
N ILE A 97 6.55 -4.44 2.88
CA ILE A 97 6.38 -3.51 3.99
C ILE A 97 6.41 -2.08 3.44
N ASP A 98 5.59 -1.22 4.02
CA ASP A 98 5.62 0.23 3.86
C ASP A 98 5.41 0.91 5.24
N ILE A 99 5.41 2.24 5.27
CA ILE A 99 5.43 3.03 6.50
C ILE A 99 4.31 4.06 6.46
N HIS A 100 3.44 4.01 7.47
CA HIS A 100 2.41 5.01 7.68
C HIS A 100 3.05 6.37 8.00
N LYS A 101 2.67 7.42 7.26
CA LYS A 101 3.25 8.77 7.39
C LYS A 101 4.78 8.76 7.34
N ASP A 102 5.32 7.98 6.40
CA ASP A 102 6.76 7.76 6.17
C ASP A 102 7.65 9.01 6.29
N HIS A 103 7.15 10.16 5.84
CA HIS A 103 7.88 11.43 5.88
C HIS A 103 8.34 11.85 7.28
N LEU A 104 7.72 11.36 8.36
CA LEU A 104 8.11 11.59 9.75
C LEU A 104 9.24 10.65 10.22
N PHE A 105 9.46 9.54 9.51
CA PHE A 105 10.26 8.41 9.98
C PHE A 105 11.42 8.04 9.04
N ARG A 106 11.85 8.98 8.20
CA ARG A 106 12.95 8.79 7.21
C ARG A 106 14.22 8.19 7.81
N LYS A 107 14.54 8.54 9.06
CA LYS A 107 15.71 8.02 9.79
C LYS A 107 15.71 6.48 9.90
N PHE A 108 14.55 5.84 9.78
CA PHE A 108 14.38 4.40 9.95
C PHE A 108 14.34 3.59 8.64
N TYR A 109 14.33 4.24 7.47
CA TYR A 109 14.14 3.53 6.20
C TYR A 109 15.13 2.39 5.98
N ASN A 110 16.42 2.60 6.26
CA ASN A 110 17.44 1.56 6.05
C ASN A 110 17.38 0.43 7.08
N ASP A 111 16.93 0.71 8.30
CA ASP A 111 16.73 -0.34 9.32
C ASP A 111 15.56 -1.25 8.93
N ILE A 112 14.45 -0.65 8.48
CA ILE A 112 13.26 -1.36 8.00
C ILE A 112 13.57 -2.11 6.70
N ALA A 113 14.29 -1.50 5.76
CA ALA A 113 14.72 -2.16 4.54
C ALA A 113 15.63 -3.37 4.85
N SER A 114 16.57 -3.23 5.78
CA SER A 114 17.41 -4.34 6.26
C SER A 114 16.58 -5.46 6.91
N PHE A 115 15.50 -5.11 7.61
CA PHE A 115 14.54 -6.08 8.13
C PHE A 115 13.79 -6.81 7.00
N CYS A 116 13.33 -6.09 5.97
CA CYS A 116 12.67 -6.67 4.80
C CYS A 116 13.58 -7.68 4.07
N VAL A 117 14.85 -7.33 3.88
CA VAL A 117 15.86 -8.25 3.31
C VAL A 117 15.95 -9.54 4.12
N LYS A 118 16.03 -9.45 5.46
CA LYS A 118 16.08 -10.63 6.34
C LYS A 118 14.81 -11.47 6.29
N LYS A 119 13.65 -10.85 6.07
CA LYS A 119 12.35 -11.52 5.98
C LYS A 119 12.05 -12.05 4.58
N GLY A 120 12.82 -11.65 3.56
CA GLY A 120 12.63 -12.05 2.17
C GLY A 120 11.39 -11.41 1.53
N VAL A 121 11.03 -10.20 1.95
CA VAL A 121 9.87 -9.45 1.44
C VAL A 121 10.31 -8.17 0.74
N ALA A 122 9.43 -7.62 -0.08
CA ALA A 122 9.68 -6.34 -0.72
C ALA A 122 9.52 -5.17 0.25
N PHE A 123 9.98 -4.00 -0.17
CA PHE A 123 9.79 -2.74 0.56
C PHE A 123 9.30 -1.67 -0.42
N ARG A 124 8.37 -0.82 0.02
CA ARG A 124 7.97 0.35 -0.78
C ARG A 124 9.18 1.21 -1.08
N LYS A 125 9.20 1.79 -2.28
CA LYS A 125 10.30 2.67 -2.69
C LYS A 125 10.23 3.99 -1.94
N TYR A 126 11.27 4.28 -1.17
CA TYR A 126 11.54 5.59 -0.59
C TYR A 126 12.88 6.10 -1.10
N LYS A 127 12.98 7.42 -1.35
CA LYS A 127 14.13 8.04 -2.03
C LYS A 127 15.42 7.90 -1.22
N GLU A 128 15.32 7.95 0.11
CA GLU A 128 16.45 7.90 1.04
C GLU A 128 16.91 6.47 1.40
N THR A 129 16.23 5.44 0.88
CA THR A 129 16.64 4.04 1.09
C THR A 129 17.86 3.71 0.23
N THR A 130 18.95 3.30 0.87
CA THR A 130 20.22 2.91 0.22
C THR A 130 20.46 1.40 0.25
N VAL A 131 19.72 0.66 1.08
CA VAL A 131 19.74 -0.81 1.10
C VAL A 131 19.19 -1.34 -0.22
N GLN A 132 19.89 -2.30 -0.82
CA GLN A 132 19.41 -3.01 -2.01
C GLN A 132 18.44 -4.11 -1.60
N LEU A 133 17.22 -4.06 -2.15
CA LEU A 133 16.16 -5.02 -1.91
C LEU A 133 15.12 -4.96 -3.02
N LYS A 134 14.20 -5.94 -3.01
CA LYS A 134 13.05 -5.97 -3.90
C LYS A 134 12.13 -4.78 -3.58
N ALA A 135 11.92 -3.89 -4.54
CA ALA A 135 11.10 -2.68 -4.43
C ALA A 135 10.63 -2.26 -5.83
N PRO A 136 9.54 -1.47 -5.96
CA PRO A 136 9.29 -0.76 -7.20
C PRO A 136 10.41 0.25 -7.49
N ASP A 137 10.54 0.69 -8.74
CA ASP A 137 11.56 1.65 -9.16
C ASP A 137 11.24 3.06 -8.64
N ASP A 138 9.95 3.39 -8.54
CA ASP A 138 9.45 4.65 -7.98
C ASP A 138 8.08 4.46 -7.31
N MET A 139 7.69 5.42 -6.48
CA MET A 139 6.38 5.48 -5.84
C MET A 139 5.79 6.88 -5.98
N PHE A 140 4.48 6.94 -6.24
CA PHE A 140 3.76 8.19 -6.40
C PHE A 140 2.44 8.18 -5.62
N MET A 141 2.25 9.20 -4.78
CA MET A 141 1.01 9.42 -4.07
C MET A 141 -0.02 10.09 -4.99
N ALA A 142 -1.14 9.43 -5.25
CA ALA A 142 -2.21 9.97 -6.07
C ALA A 142 -3.06 10.96 -5.24
N SER A 143 -2.73 12.25 -5.35
CA SER A 143 -3.48 13.34 -4.72
C SER A 143 -4.18 14.21 -5.78
N SER A 144 -5.21 14.95 -5.39
CA SER A 144 -5.97 15.82 -6.31
C SER A 144 -5.08 16.87 -6.99
N ASN A 145 -4.03 17.33 -6.30
CA ASN A 145 -3.07 18.33 -6.81
C ASN A 145 -2.00 17.73 -7.72
N SER A 146 -2.00 16.42 -7.98
CA SER A 146 -0.90 15.72 -8.63
C SER A 146 -1.30 14.91 -9.87
N LEU A 147 -2.55 15.01 -10.34
CA LEU A 147 -3.05 14.25 -11.49
C LEU A 147 -2.32 14.58 -12.81
N THR A 148 -2.03 15.86 -13.07
CA THR A 148 -1.25 16.26 -14.27
C THR A 148 0.18 15.70 -14.22
N ASN A 149 0.79 15.66 -13.04
CA ASN A 149 2.13 15.08 -12.86
C ASN A 149 2.09 13.55 -12.98
N LEU A 150 0.97 12.92 -12.59
CA LEU A 150 0.78 11.48 -12.70
C LEU A 150 0.72 11.03 -14.17
N GLU A 151 -0.05 11.72 -15.01
CA GLU A 151 -0.13 11.37 -16.44
C GLU A 151 1.24 11.47 -17.13
N ALA A 152 2.00 12.53 -16.84
CA ALA A 152 3.37 12.68 -17.34
C ALA A 152 4.28 11.52 -16.90
N LYS A 153 4.23 11.15 -15.61
CA LYS A 153 4.99 10.00 -15.08
C LYS A 153 4.60 8.69 -15.76
N LEU A 154 3.32 8.45 -16.01
CA LEU A 154 2.85 7.23 -16.70
C LEU A 154 3.36 7.18 -18.14
N LYS A 155 3.37 8.31 -18.85
CA LYS A 155 3.89 8.42 -20.23
C LYS A 155 5.41 8.21 -20.32
N GLU A 156 6.15 8.56 -19.28
CA GLU A 156 7.61 8.43 -19.22
C GLU A 156 8.10 7.05 -18.74
N LEU A 157 7.20 6.19 -18.26
CA LEU A 157 7.54 4.90 -17.67
C LEU A 157 8.18 3.95 -18.69
N LYS A 158 9.42 3.51 -18.44
CA LYS A 158 10.17 2.69 -19.41
C LYS A 158 9.78 1.21 -19.33
N PRO A 159 10.10 0.42 -20.38
CA PRO A 159 9.91 -1.03 -20.33
C PRO A 159 10.62 -1.67 -19.12
N ASN A 160 9.89 -2.50 -18.39
CA ASN A 160 10.31 -3.19 -17.16
C ASN A 160 10.47 -2.31 -15.91
N GLU A 161 10.38 -0.97 -16.01
CA GLU A 161 10.26 -0.14 -14.82
C GLU A 161 8.90 -0.36 -14.17
N THR A 162 8.87 -0.33 -12.85
CA THR A 162 7.67 -0.52 -12.03
C THR A 162 7.42 0.72 -11.18
N LEU A 163 6.24 1.31 -11.34
CA LEU A 163 5.77 2.44 -10.54
C LEU A 163 4.65 1.98 -9.61
N GLU A 164 4.75 2.28 -8.32
CA GLU A 164 3.62 2.16 -7.39
C GLU A 164 2.82 3.46 -7.35
N LEU A 165 1.50 3.37 -7.57
CA LEU A 165 0.55 4.44 -7.30
C LEU A 165 -0.18 4.14 -5.99
N VAL A 166 -0.13 5.09 -5.08
CA VAL A 166 -0.70 4.96 -3.73
C VAL A 166 -1.96 5.82 -3.60
N PHE A 167 -3.03 5.19 -3.13
CA PHE A 167 -4.33 5.80 -2.87
C PHE A 167 -4.75 5.55 -1.43
N HIS A 168 -5.70 6.33 -0.94
CA HIS A 168 -6.32 6.18 0.37
C HIS A 168 -7.82 5.96 0.21
N ILE A 169 -8.20 4.85 -0.42
CA ILE A 169 -9.60 4.55 -0.73
C ILE A 169 -10.44 4.49 0.54
N GLY A 170 -11.58 5.18 0.53
CA GLY A 170 -12.50 5.19 1.65
C GLY A 170 -13.66 6.14 1.43
N MET A 171 -14.53 6.22 2.42
CA MET A 171 -15.65 7.15 2.50
C MET A 171 -15.68 7.73 3.90
N TYR A 172 -16.25 8.92 4.07
CA TYR A 172 -16.29 9.60 5.37
C TYR A 172 -16.74 8.66 6.51
N ASP A 173 -15.93 8.61 7.57
CA ASP A 173 -16.23 7.90 8.81
C ASP A 173 -16.09 8.87 9.98
N GLU A 174 -17.20 9.13 10.69
CA GLU A 174 -17.23 10.04 11.84
C GLU A 174 -16.34 9.58 13.00
N ASN A 175 -16.00 8.28 13.05
CA ASN A 175 -15.16 7.71 14.11
C ASN A 175 -13.67 7.86 13.82
N VAL A 176 -13.29 8.34 12.64
CA VAL A 176 -11.88 8.52 12.24
C VAL A 176 -11.48 9.99 12.37
N ILE A 177 -10.60 10.27 13.32
CA ILE A 177 -9.98 11.58 13.50
C ILE A 177 -8.70 11.61 12.65
N SER A 178 -8.84 12.05 11.40
CA SER A 178 -7.75 12.19 10.44
C SER A 178 -7.96 13.45 9.61
N SER A 179 -6.87 14.10 9.21
CA SER A 179 -6.91 15.20 8.23
C SER A 179 -7.28 14.71 6.82
N LEU A 180 -7.19 13.40 6.57
CA LEU A 180 -7.60 12.74 5.33
C LEU A 180 -8.74 11.76 5.64
N ASN A 181 -9.98 12.24 5.52
CA ASN A 181 -11.18 11.47 5.83
C ASN A 181 -12.26 11.66 4.75
N LYS A 182 -12.75 12.90 4.56
CA LYS A 182 -13.75 13.19 3.53
C LYS A 182 -13.17 13.06 2.12
N GLU A 183 -11.93 13.48 1.95
CA GLU A 183 -11.20 13.49 0.68
C GLU A 183 -10.98 12.07 0.12
N ARG A 184 -11.04 11.04 0.98
CA ARG A 184 -10.90 9.63 0.57
C ARG A 184 -11.97 9.19 -0.43
N ALA A 185 -13.15 9.82 -0.39
CA ALA A 185 -14.24 9.56 -1.33
C ALA A 185 -13.83 9.88 -2.77
N GLU A 186 -12.91 10.83 -2.97
CA GLU A 186 -12.41 11.22 -4.29
C GLU A 186 -11.39 10.22 -4.84
N ASP A 187 -10.69 9.47 -3.97
CA ASP A 187 -9.62 8.57 -4.40
C ASP A 187 -10.13 7.41 -5.25
N ARG A 188 -11.40 7.02 -5.10
CA ARG A 188 -12.04 6.04 -5.99
C ARG A 188 -12.10 6.55 -7.43
N ALA A 189 -12.55 7.78 -7.64
CA ALA A 189 -12.61 8.39 -8.97
C ALA A 189 -11.20 8.57 -9.56
N LYS A 190 -10.21 8.91 -8.74
CA LYS A 190 -8.80 9.02 -9.17
C LYS A 190 -8.24 7.66 -9.60
N LEU A 191 -8.59 6.59 -8.88
CA LEU A 191 -8.19 5.23 -9.23
C LEU A 191 -8.81 4.78 -10.55
N GLU A 192 -10.11 5.05 -10.76
CA GLU A 192 -10.80 4.75 -12.01
C GLU A 192 -10.20 5.53 -13.19
N TRP A 193 -9.92 6.83 -13.00
CA TRP A 193 -9.21 7.63 -14.00
C TRP A 193 -7.80 7.08 -14.29
N ALA A 194 -7.05 6.66 -13.27
CA ALA A 194 -5.72 6.08 -13.48
C ALA A 194 -5.79 4.81 -14.33
N HIS A 195 -6.83 3.98 -14.16
CA HIS A 195 -7.08 2.80 -15.01
C HIS A 195 -7.32 3.17 -16.47
N GLU A 196 -8.10 4.22 -16.75
CA GLU A 196 -8.31 4.71 -18.12
C GLU A 196 -6.98 5.02 -18.80
N ILE A 197 -6.13 5.82 -18.15
CA ILE A 197 -4.80 6.20 -18.68
C ILE A 197 -3.87 5.00 -18.82
N ILE A 198 -3.85 4.10 -17.82
CA ILE A 198 -3.04 2.87 -17.86
C ILE A 198 -3.42 2.00 -19.06
N ASN A 199 -4.71 1.86 -19.33
CA ASN A 199 -5.23 1.09 -20.46
C ASN A 199 -4.89 1.77 -21.80
N GLU A 200 -5.08 3.08 -21.90
CA GLU A 200 -4.73 3.87 -23.10
C GLU A 200 -3.25 3.76 -23.46
N LEU A 201 -2.37 3.80 -22.45
CA LEU A 201 -0.92 3.68 -22.63
C LEU A 201 -0.43 2.23 -22.78
N GLY A 202 -1.31 1.24 -22.63
CA GLY A 202 -0.94 -0.17 -22.65
C GLY A 202 0.08 -0.52 -21.56
N LEU A 203 -0.05 0.06 -20.36
CA LEU A 203 0.77 -0.29 -19.21
C LEU A 203 0.22 -1.55 -18.53
N LYS A 204 1.08 -2.30 -17.85
CA LYS A 204 0.68 -3.56 -17.22
C LYS A 204 0.43 -3.37 -15.74
N VAL A 205 -0.78 -3.66 -15.25
CA VAL A 205 -1.03 -3.77 -13.81
C VAL A 205 -0.41 -5.06 -13.27
N VAL A 206 0.37 -4.94 -12.20
CA VAL A 206 1.04 -6.05 -11.51
C VAL A 206 0.89 -5.89 -10.00
N SER A 207 1.14 -6.95 -9.24
CA SER A 207 1.27 -6.89 -7.78
C SER A 207 2.74 -6.99 -7.33
N TYR A 208 3.02 -6.71 -6.06
CA TYR A 208 4.37 -6.84 -5.47
C TYR A 208 4.94 -8.27 -5.63
N ASN A 209 4.07 -9.28 -5.73
CA ASN A 209 4.47 -10.67 -5.97
C ASN A 209 5.17 -10.86 -7.32
N GLN A 210 4.95 -9.95 -8.27
CA GLN A 210 5.49 -10.01 -9.63
C GLN A 210 6.69 -9.09 -9.85
N LEU A 211 7.11 -8.33 -8.83
CA LEU A 211 8.38 -7.58 -8.87
C LEU A 211 9.53 -8.56 -9.11
N LYS A 212 10.49 -8.14 -9.94
CA LYS A 212 11.70 -8.92 -10.26
C LYS A 212 12.73 -8.86 -9.14
#